data_AF-X1TX97-F1
#
_entry.id   AF-X1TX97-F1
#
_cell.length_a   1.000
_cell.length_b   1.000
_cell.length_c   1.000
_cell.angle_alpha   90.00
_cell.angle_beta   90.00
_cell.angle_gamma   90.00
#
_symmetry.space_group_name_H-M   'P 1'
#
loop_
_entity.id
_entity.type
_entity.pdbx_description
1 polymer ?
#
loop_
_entity_poly.entity_id
_entity_poly.type
_entity_poly.pdbx_seq_one_letter_code
_entity_poly.pdbx_strand_id
1 'polypeptide(L)'
;MDVPSLLHTAPGLGLPTLRSLPIPIIMLLFLANGREKDKKTQLYTISLSGGEAQLVADMENGVGNPEWSPDGKQILFTSRTWMDKKPETDVKHIKHIR
;
A
#
# COMPACT_ATOMS: atom_id res chain seq x y z
N MET A 1 -14.37 -26.22 -61.79
CA MET A 1 -15.23 -25.84 -60.64
C MET A 1 -14.33 -25.96 -59.42
N ASP A 2 -13.53 -24.92 -59.19
CA ASP A 2 -12.51 -24.91 -58.14
C ASP A 2 -13.08 -24.24 -56.90
N VAL A 3 -13.14 -25.00 -55.82
CA VAL A 3 -13.55 -24.51 -54.50
C VAL A 3 -12.34 -23.83 -53.86
N PRO A 4 -12.41 -22.57 -53.39
CA PRO A 4 -11.26 -21.94 -52.77
C PRO A 4 -11.11 -22.48 -51.34
N SER A 5 -9.93 -23.04 -51.06
CA SER A 5 -9.49 -23.51 -49.75
C SER A 5 -9.22 -22.31 -48.81
N LEU A 6 -10.29 -21.80 -48.19
CA LEU A 6 -10.21 -20.80 -47.12
C LEU A 6 -9.94 -21.46 -45.76
N LEU A 7 -8.71 -21.92 -45.53
CA LEU A 7 -8.23 -22.26 -44.19
C LEU A 7 -6.78 -21.80 -44.03
N HIS A 8 -6.56 -20.48 -44.09
CA HIS A 8 -5.40 -19.90 -43.44
C HIS A 8 -5.74 -19.81 -41.95
N THR A 9 -5.24 -20.78 -41.19
CA THR A 9 -5.27 -20.80 -39.73
C THR A 9 -4.88 -19.42 -39.19
N ALA A 10 -5.79 -18.74 -38.51
CA ALA A 10 -5.47 -17.54 -37.76
C ALA A 10 -4.41 -17.91 -36.72
N PRO A 11 -3.22 -17.26 -36.69
CA PRO A 11 -2.25 -17.47 -35.63
C PRO A 11 -2.89 -17.00 -34.32
N GLY A 12 -2.68 -17.80 -33.27
CA GLY A 12 -3.37 -17.71 -32.00
C GLY A 12 -3.61 -16.27 -31.52
N LEU A 13 -4.88 -15.97 -31.27
CA LEU A 13 -5.28 -14.99 -30.26
C LEU A 13 -4.71 -15.47 -28.92
N GLY A 14 -3.45 -15.13 -28.68
CA GLY A 14 -2.80 -15.29 -27.39
C GLY A 14 -3.46 -14.34 -26.42
N LEU A 15 -4.61 -14.75 -25.86
CA LEU A 15 -5.08 -14.20 -24.60
C LEU A 15 -3.87 -14.28 -23.65
N PRO A 16 -3.36 -13.15 -23.11
CA PRO A 16 -2.29 -13.22 -22.15
C PRO A 16 -2.74 -14.15 -21.04
N THR A 17 -1.99 -15.22 -20.82
CA THR A 17 -2.29 -16.21 -19.79
C THR A 17 -2.36 -15.47 -18.45
N LEU A 18 -3.57 -15.34 -17.91
CA LEU A 18 -3.93 -14.61 -16.68
C LEU A 18 -3.13 -15.03 -15.42
N ARG A 19 -2.24 -16.02 -15.56
CA ARG A 19 -1.37 -16.59 -14.52
C ARG A 19 -0.06 -15.83 -14.28
N SER A 20 0.27 -14.81 -15.09
CA SER A 20 1.55 -14.08 -14.96
C SER A 20 1.44 -12.63 -14.53
N LEU A 21 0.22 -12.08 -14.42
CA LEU A 21 0.04 -10.77 -13.81
C LEU A 21 0.22 -10.92 -12.30
N PRO A 22 1.12 -10.15 -11.66
CA PRO A 22 1.18 -10.12 -10.20
C PRO A 22 -0.20 -9.68 -9.72
N ILE A 23 -0.87 -10.53 -8.94
CA ILE A 23 -2.13 -10.16 -8.31
C ILE A 23 -1.83 -8.87 -7.53
N PRO A 24 -2.52 -7.75 -7.81
CA PRO A 24 -2.28 -6.52 -7.07
C PRO A 24 -2.53 -6.82 -5.59
N ILE A 25 -1.49 -6.69 -4.75
CA ILE A 25 -1.62 -6.84 -3.31
C ILE A 25 -2.38 -5.61 -2.82
N ILE A 26 -3.70 -5.73 -2.76
CA ILE A 26 -4.54 -4.70 -2.18
C ILE A 26 -4.31 -4.74 -0.66
N MET A 27 -3.86 -3.63 -0.10
CA MET A 27 -3.63 -3.47 1.33
C MET A 27 -4.74 -2.65 1.96
N LEU A 28 -5.23 -3.10 3.11
CA LEU A 28 -6.06 -2.30 3.99
C LEU A 28 -5.16 -1.46 4.89
N LEU A 29 -5.55 -0.20 5.08
CA LEU A 29 -4.94 0.72 6.03
C LEU A 29 -5.93 1.02 7.12
N PHE A 30 -5.50 0.88 8.36
CA PHE A 30 -6.35 1.11 9.51
C PHE A 30 -5.56 1.63 10.70
N LEU A 31 -6.30 2.28 11.60
CA LEU A 31 -5.81 2.80 12.86
C LEU A 31 -6.14 1.81 13.97
N ALA A 32 -5.18 1.52 14.85
CA ALA A 32 -5.42 0.65 16.00
C ALA A 32 -4.73 1.16 17.27
N ASN A 33 -5.34 0.85 18.41
CA ASN A 33 -4.82 1.19 19.74
C ASN A 33 -4.29 -0.08 20.42
N GLY A 34 -3.23 0.06 21.23
CA GLY A 34 -2.86 -0.99 22.16
C GLY A 34 -3.92 -1.20 23.24
N ARG A 35 -3.90 -2.35 23.90
CA ARG A 35 -4.81 -2.66 25.02
C ARG A 35 -4.50 -1.84 26.29
N GLU A 36 -3.35 -1.19 26.35
CA GLU A 36 -2.93 -0.37 27.48
C GLU A 36 -3.55 1.03 27.41
N LYS A 37 -3.88 1.57 28.57
CA LYS A 37 -4.61 2.84 28.71
C LYS A 37 -3.86 4.05 28.14
N ASP A 38 -2.52 3.94 28.04
CA ASP A 38 -1.65 5.02 27.58
C ASP A 38 -1.14 4.83 26.15
N LYS A 39 -1.41 3.68 25.51
CA LYS A 39 -1.03 3.42 24.11
C LYS A 39 -1.78 4.38 23.19
N LYS A 40 -1.03 5.11 22.38
CA LYS A 40 -1.59 5.97 21.33
C LYS A 40 -1.97 5.15 20.09
N THR A 41 -2.85 5.74 19.29
CA THR A 41 -3.28 5.19 18.01
C THR A 41 -2.11 5.10 17.04
N GLN A 42 -1.86 3.92 16.49
CA GLN A 42 -0.80 3.68 15.52
C GLN A 42 -1.37 3.21 14.19
N LEU A 43 -0.54 3.28 13.16
CA LEU A 43 -0.92 3.00 11.78
C LEU A 43 -0.49 1.59 11.37
N TYR A 44 -1.43 0.82 10.86
CA TYR A 44 -1.19 -0.57 10.44
C TYR A 44 -1.69 -0.83 9.03
N THR A 45 -1.04 -1.79 8.37
CA THR A 45 -1.51 -2.36 7.11
C THR A 45 -1.69 -3.86 7.20
N ILE A 46 -2.59 -4.39 6.40
CA ILE A 46 -2.77 -5.84 6.25
C ILE A 46 -3.16 -6.13 4.79
N SER A 47 -2.69 -7.25 4.24
CA SER A 47 -3.13 -7.69 2.92
C SER A 47 -4.62 -8.06 2.95
N LEU A 48 -5.36 -7.74 1.88
CA LEU A 48 -6.73 -8.24 1.70
C LEU A 48 -6.80 -9.76 1.59
N SER A 49 -5.70 -10.41 1.20
CA SER A 49 -5.60 -11.87 1.26
C SER A 49 -5.54 -12.43 2.69
N GLY A 50 -5.54 -11.55 3.71
CA GLY A 50 -5.31 -11.90 5.10
C GLY A 50 -3.82 -11.99 5.43
N GLY A 51 -3.52 -12.38 6.68
CA GLY A 51 -2.18 -12.46 7.24
C GLY A 51 -2.06 -11.69 8.54
N GLU A 52 -0.83 -11.33 8.91
CA GLU A 52 -0.55 -10.50 10.08
C GLU A 52 -0.56 -9.02 9.70
N ALA A 53 -1.07 -8.19 10.60
CA ALA A 53 -1.01 -6.75 10.44
C ALA A 53 0.44 -6.25 10.65
N GLN A 54 0.90 -5.40 9.75
CA GLN A 54 2.22 -4.78 9.80
C GLN A 54 2.10 -3.36 10.35
N LEU A 55 2.97 -3.01 11.30
CA LEU A 55 3.08 -1.65 11.83
C LEU A 55 3.78 -0.77 10.79
N VAL A 56 3.13 0.31 10.36
CA VAL A 56 3.66 1.23 9.34
C VAL A 56 4.25 2.49 9.97
N ALA A 57 3.60 3.04 10.99
CA ALA A 57 4.09 4.21 11.70
C ALA A 57 3.83 4.07 13.20
N ASP A 58 4.90 4.26 13.97
CA ASP A 58 4.87 4.34 15.43
C ASP A 58 5.24 5.76 15.85
N MET A 59 4.23 6.54 16.23
CA MET A 59 4.39 7.92 16.67
C MET A 59 4.12 8.01 18.16
N GLU A 60 5.00 8.71 18.88
CA GLU A 60 4.89 8.92 20.33
C GLU A 60 3.52 9.47 20.75
N ASN A 61 2.96 10.39 19.97
CA ASN A 61 1.65 11.00 20.21
C ASN A 61 0.52 10.39 19.36
N GLY A 62 0.80 9.27 18.70
CA GLY A 62 -0.10 8.59 17.79
C GLY A 62 -0.29 9.29 16.45
N VAL A 63 -1.09 8.64 15.61
CA VAL A 63 -1.40 9.07 14.25
C VAL A 63 -2.89 9.24 14.04
N GLY A 64 -3.24 10.09 13.07
CA GLY A 64 -4.61 10.35 12.64
C GLY A 64 -4.69 10.63 11.14
N ASN A 65 -5.92 10.63 10.64
CA ASN A 65 -6.29 10.97 9.26
C ASN A 65 -5.36 10.36 8.18
N PRO A 66 -5.17 9.02 8.18
CA PRO A 66 -4.30 8.39 7.21
C PRO A 66 -4.94 8.33 5.82
N GLU A 67 -4.14 8.55 4.78
CA GLU A 67 -4.56 8.46 3.37
C GLU A 67 -3.45 7.84 2.51
N TRP A 68 -3.82 6.95 1.59
CA TRP A 68 -2.89 6.38 0.63
C TRP A 68 -2.62 7.33 -0.53
N SER A 69 -1.39 7.33 -1.04
CA SER A 69 -1.14 7.86 -2.38
C SER A 69 -1.89 7.05 -3.44
N PRO A 70 -2.28 7.66 -4.57
CA PRO A 70 -2.98 6.96 -5.65
C PRO A 70 -2.22 5.75 -6.22
N ASP A 71 -0.89 5.75 -6.13
CA ASP A 71 -0.02 4.65 -6.57
C ASP A 71 0.24 3.59 -5.47
N GLY A 72 -0.31 3.78 -4.27
CA GLY A 72 -0.18 2.87 -3.12
C GLY A 72 1.21 2.78 -2.51
N LYS A 73 2.15 3.64 -2.93
CA LYS A 73 3.56 3.58 -2.48
C LYS A 73 3.83 4.41 -1.24
N GLN A 74 2.96 5.34 -0.90
CA GLN A 74 3.14 6.29 0.19
C GLN A 74 1.86 6.42 1.01
N ILE A 75 2.03 6.81 2.27
CA ILE A 75 0.92 7.09 3.18
C ILE A 75 1.14 8.47 3.79
N LEU A 76 0.14 9.34 3.66
CA LEU A 76 0.05 10.60 4.37
C LEU A 76 -0.70 10.38 5.68
N PHE A 77 -0.26 10.99 6.77
CA PHE A 77 -0.96 10.96 8.06
C PHE A 77 -0.65 12.22 8.87
N THR A 78 -1.50 12.51 9.85
CA THR A 78 -1.27 13.59 10.82
C THR A 78 -0.80 13.01 12.15
N SER A 79 0.08 13.73 12.86
CA SER A 79 0.51 13.38 14.20
C SER A 79 0.79 14.65 14.99
N ARG A 80 0.48 14.63 16.29
CA ARG A 80 0.88 15.75 17.16
C ARG A 80 2.37 15.60 17.44
N THR A 81 3.17 16.56 17.04
CA THR A 81 4.58 16.60 17.43
C THR A 81 4.72 17.67 18.50
N TRP A 82 4.94 17.26 19.76
CA TRP A 82 5.40 18.22 20.76
C TRP A 82 6.89 18.36 20.57
N MET A 83 7.31 19.47 19.99
CA MET A 83 8.71 19.83 19.86
C MET A 83 9.12 20.56 21.13
N ASP A 84 9.74 19.85 22.09
CA ASP A 84 10.38 20.52 23.24
C ASP A 84 11.47 21.51 22.78
N LYS A 85 11.93 21.40 21.53
CA LYS A 85 12.75 22.41 20.83
C LYS A 85 12.29 22.54 19.38
N LYS A 86 12.02 23.79 18.96
CA LYS A 86 11.73 24.16 17.57
C LYS A 86 12.78 23.51 16.65
N PRO A 87 12.39 22.67 15.68
CA PRO A 87 13.35 22.11 14.74
C PRO A 87 13.94 23.24 13.91
N GLU A 88 15.24 23.20 13.63
CA GLU A 88 15.89 24.23 12.82
C GLU A 88 15.40 24.19 11.34
N THR A 89 14.81 23.06 10.91
CA THR A 89 14.21 22.90 9.59
C THR A 89 13.02 21.91 9.59
N ASP A 90 11.94 22.25 8.90
CA ASP A 90 10.68 21.47 8.84
C ASP A 90 10.67 20.29 7.84
N VAL A 91 11.78 19.98 7.18
CA VAL A 91 11.84 18.93 6.14
C VAL A 91 12.74 17.76 6.57
N LYS A 92 12.15 16.59 6.81
CA LYS A 92 12.89 15.32 6.98
C LYS A 92 12.75 14.47 5.72
N HIS A 93 13.86 14.30 4.99
CA HIS A 93 13.93 13.33 3.89
C HIS A 93 14.22 11.92 4.45
N ILE A 94 13.22 11.05 4.47
CA ILE A 94 13.44 9.63 4.80
C ILE A 94 13.95 8.92 3.54
N LYS A 95 15.24 8.59 3.52
CA LYS A 95 15.87 7.77 2.48
C LYS A 95 16.03 6.35 3.04
N HIS A 96 15.30 5.41 2.43
CA HIS A 96 15.27 3.96 2.65
C HIS A 96 14.12 3.43 3.50
N ILE A 97 13.28 2.63 2.83
CA ILE A 97 12.48 1.55 3.39
C ILE A 97 13.02 0.29 2.68
N ARG A 98 13.49 -0.69 3.45
CA ARG A 98 13.90 -2.02 2.96
C ARG A 98 12.70 -2.93 2.92
#